data_AF-A0A662CUZ3-F1
#
_entry.id   AF-A0A662CUZ3-F1
#
_cell.length_a   1.000
_cell.length_b   1.000
_cell.length_c   1.000
_cell.angle_alpha   90.00
_cell.angle_beta   90.00
_cell.angle_gamma   90.00
#
_symmetry.space_group_name_H-M   'P 1'
#
loop_
_entity.id
_entity.type
_entity.pdbx_description
1 polymer ?
#
loop_
_entity_poly.entity_id
_entity_poly.type
_entity_poly.pdbx_seq_one_letter_code
_entity_poly.pdbx_strand_id
1 'polypeptide(L)'
;MPRKLSIQTKVMRKNREINVTYTDEIWIRRGKRVNPKKKHQKYSGWIFKHCLPLCIISPSSVMLRREIFEEVGYFDENLPVCEDYDLWLRIAARHPIFFIDEKLIVKRGGHNDQLSHRFWGNDRFRVKALEKIISDGILDKSQKNLAIQELIKKGTILEKGFRKRGKMEEADYYHELIKKYRSYI
;
A
#
# COMPACT_ATOMS: atom_id res chain seq x y z
N MET A 1 4.52 21.28 -3.47
CA MET A 1 4.02 22.63 -3.10
C MET A 1 4.88 23.17 -1.99
N PRO A 2 5.16 24.50 -1.94
CA PRO A 2 6.19 25.05 -1.06
C PRO A 2 5.91 24.83 0.45
N ARG A 3 4.64 24.67 0.85
CA ARG A 3 4.24 24.54 2.26
C ARG A 3 4.27 23.13 2.85
N LYS A 4 4.48 22.07 2.04
CA LYS A 4 4.41 20.68 2.52
C LYS A 4 5.34 20.45 3.71
N LEU A 5 6.62 20.77 3.52
CA LEU A 5 7.65 20.49 4.51
C LEU A 5 7.46 21.30 5.79
N SER A 6 7.11 22.58 5.68
CA SER A 6 6.90 23.44 6.85
C SER A 6 5.70 22.97 7.70
N ILE A 7 4.60 22.55 7.06
CA ILE A 7 3.42 22.02 7.76
C ILE A 7 3.73 20.69 8.46
N GLN A 8 4.29 19.71 7.74
CA GLN A 8 4.61 18.41 8.33
C GLN A 8 5.66 18.52 9.44
N THR A 9 6.69 19.35 9.23
CA THR A 9 7.72 19.60 10.26
C THR A 9 7.11 20.24 11.50
N LYS A 10 6.20 21.22 11.34
CA LYS A 10 5.50 21.86 12.46
C LYS A 10 4.68 20.85 13.26
N VAL A 11 3.94 19.95 12.58
CA VAL A 11 3.15 18.89 13.22
C VAL A 11 4.06 17.93 14.01
N MET A 12 5.11 17.39 13.37
CA MET A 12 6.01 16.40 13.98
C MET A 12 6.94 16.97 15.07
N ARG A 13 7.19 18.29 15.07
CA ARG A 13 7.91 18.98 16.16
C ARG A 13 7.01 19.25 17.35
N LYS A 14 5.75 19.64 17.11
CA LYS A 14 4.78 19.92 18.19
C LYS A 14 4.33 18.65 18.90
N ASN A 15 4.31 17.50 18.20
CA ASN A 15 3.96 16.22 18.79
C ASN A 15 5.07 15.19 18.49
N ARG A 16 5.88 14.88 19.51
CA ARG A 16 7.04 13.99 19.37
C ARG A 16 6.67 12.52 19.14
N GLU A 17 5.46 12.11 19.51
CA GLU A 17 4.96 10.74 19.32
C GLU A 17 4.60 10.45 17.86
N ILE A 18 4.38 11.50 17.05
CA ILE A 18 4.13 11.35 15.61
C ILE A 18 5.45 11.08 14.90
N ASN A 19 5.62 9.84 14.46
CA ASN A 19 6.80 9.40 13.72
C ASN A 19 6.59 9.35 12.20
N VAL A 20 5.35 9.26 11.74
CA VAL A 20 4.99 9.19 10.33
C VAL A 20 3.80 10.11 10.08
N THR A 21 3.93 10.99 9.09
CA THR A 21 2.85 11.82 8.59
C THR A 21 2.67 11.67 7.09
N TYR A 22 1.46 11.90 6.60
CA TYR A 22 1.22 12.07 5.18
C TYR A 22 0.06 13.02 4.92
N THR A 23 -0.01 13.55 3.70
CA THR A 23 -0.97 14.60 3.33
C THR A 23 -1.93 14.13 2.25
N ASP A 24 -2.99 14.90 2.01
CA ASP A 24 -3.87 14.72 0.87
C ASP A 24 -3.21 15.29 -0.41
N GLU A 25 -3.85 15.03 -1.54
CA GLU A 25 -3.27 15.26 -2.87
C GLU A 25 -4.28 15.78 -3.88
N ILE A 26 -3.83 16.68 -4.75
CA ILE A 26 -4.57 17.09 -5.95
C ILE A 26 -4.25 16.09 -7.05
N TRP A 27 -5.28 15.47 -7.63
CA TRP A 27 -5.10 14.55 -8.75
C TRP A 27 -5.22 15.28 -10.08
N ILE A 28 -4.19 15.19 -10.90
CA ILE A 28 -4.19 15.69 -12.28
C ILE A 28 -3.96 14.50 -13.22
N ARG A 29 -4.89 14.26 -14.13
CA ARG A 29 -4.78 13.21 -15.15
C ARG A 29 -4.82 13.86 -16.53
N ARG A 30 -3.78 13.66 -17.34
CA ARG A 30 -3.66 14.26 -18.70
C ARG A 30 -3.96 15.76 -18.69
N GLY A 31 -3.35 16.49 -17.75
CA GLY A 31 -3.52 17.94 -17.60
C GLY A 31 -4.84 18.39 -16.94
N LYS A 32 -5.81 17.50 -16.70
CA LYS A 32 -7.11 17.85 -16.11
C LYS A 32 -7.21 17.42 -14.65
N ARG A 33 -7.80 18.26 -13.81
CA ARG A 33 -8.10 17.91 -12.41
C ARG A 33 -9.15 16.81 -12.37
N VAL A 34 -8.92 15.80 -11.54
CA VAL A 34 -9.87 14.71 -11.28
C VAL A 34 -10.06 14.53 -9.77
N ASN A 35 -11.21 14.00 -9.38
CA ASN A 35 -11.48 13.72 -7.97
C ASN A 35 -11.11 12.28 -7.61
N PRO A 36 -10.48 12.05 -6.44
CA PRO A 36 -10.25 10.70 -5.95
C PRO A 36 -11.59 10.00 -5.67
N LYS A 37 -11.65 8.70 -5.96
CA LYS A 37 -12.78 7.83 -5.60
C LYS A 37 -12.79 7.53 -4.09
N LYS A 38 -13.95 7.13 -3.54
CA LYS A 38 -14.12 6.70 -2.13
C LYS A 38 -13.06 5.71 -1.63
N LYS A 39 -12.62 4.78 -2.49
CA LYS A 39 -11.56 3.82 -2.16
C LYS A 39 -10.19 4.45 -1.84
N HIS A 40 -9.96 5.71 -2.21
CA HIS A 40 -8.72 6.44 -1.89
C HIS A 40 -8.89 7.37 -0.67
N GLN A 41 -9.94 7.17 0.13
CA GLN A 41 -10.12 7.87 1.39
C GLN A 41 -8.86 7.73 2.25
N LYS A 42 -8.50 8.81 2.94
CA LYS A 42 -7.36 8.87 3.84
C LYS A 42 -7.79 8.58 5.28
N TYR A 43 -6.88 8.08 6.09
CA TYR A 43 -7.12 7.63 7.45
C TYR A 43 -5.95 8.02 8.34
N SER A 44 -6.19 8.23 9.64
CA SER A 44 -5.17 8.54 10.64
C SER A 44 -5.14 7.47 11.73
N GLY A 45 -3.99 7.25 12.37
CA GLY A 45 -3.79 6.29 13.46
C GLY A 45 -3.38 4.90 12.96
N TRP A 46 -3.93 3.85 13.57
CA TRP A 46 -3.65 2.44 13.23
C TRP A 46 -4.41 2.01 11.98
N ILE A 47 -3.82 2.29 10.82
CA ILE A 47 -4.50 2.20 9.53
C ILE A 47 -4.15 0.94 8.71
N PHE A 48 -3.49 -0.05 9.30
CA PHE A 48 -3.07 -1.29 8.62
C PHE A 48 -4.19 -1.91 7.77
N LYS A 49 -5.39 -2.10 8.35
CA LYS A 49 -6.55 -2.66 7.65
C LYS A 49 -6.99 -1.86 6.43
N HIS A 50 -6.77 -0.55 6.44
CA HIS A 50 -7.12 0.35 5.34
C HIS A 50 -6.06 0.36 4.23
N CYS A 51 -4.82 -0.02 4.56
CA CYS A 51 -3.72 -0.20 3.60
C CYS A 51 -3.80 -1.52 2.83
N LEU A 52 -4.50 -2.54 3.35
CA LEU A 52 -4.61 -3.86 2.71
C LEU A 52 -5.24 -3.82 1.29
N PRO A 53 -6.38 -3.14 1.04
CA PRO A 53 -7.06 -3.30 -0.24
C PRO A 53 -6.34 -2.61 -1.41
N LEU A 54 -5.68 -1.48 -1.16
CA LEU A 54 -4.90 -0.73 -2.14
C LEU A 54 -3.86 0.17 -1.46
N CYS A 55 -2.88 0.64 -2.24
CA CYS A 55 -1.97 1.69 -1.81
C CYS A 55 -2.71 3.04 -1.70
N ILE A 56 -3.09 3.43 -0.48
CA ILE A 56 -3.77 4.71 -0.18
C ILE A 56 -2.82 5.85 0.20
N ILE A 57 -1.53 5.56 0.42
CA ILE A 57 -0.50 6.52 0.79
C ILE A 57 0.39 6.76 -0.42
N SER A 58 0.50 8.00 -0.88
CA SER A 58 1.43 8.34 -1.96
C SER A 58 2.82 8.60 -1.37
N PRO A 59 3.90 8.00 -1.88
CA PRO A 59 5.25 8.21 -1.33
C PRO A 59 5.63 9.69 -1.25
N SER A 60 5.25 10.48 -2.25
CA SER A 60 5.52 11.91 -2.31
C SER A 60 4.73 12.73 -1.28
N SER A 61 3.72 12.21 -0.59
CA SER A 61 3.00 12.92 0.49
C SER A 61 3.55 12.61 1.89
N VAL A 62 4.40 11.60 2.03
CA VAL A 62 4.91 11.17 3.35
C VAL A 62 6.04 12.07 3.85
N MET A 63 6.13 12.19 5.17
CA MET A 63 7.31 12.58 5.93
C MET A 63 7.38 11.66 7.15
N LEU A 64 8.54 11.08 7.41
CA LEU A 64 8.76 10.16 8.52
C LEU A 64 10.08 10.43 9.20
N ARG A 65 10.20 9.97 10.45
CA ARG A 65 11.47 9.94 11.19
C ARG A 65 12.40 8.86 10.61
N ARG A 66 13.70 9.14 10.57
CA ARG A 66 14.69 8.25 9.94
C ARG A 66 14.68 6.86 10.56
N GLU A 67 14.52 6.81 11.87
CA GLU A 67 14.51 5.59 12.70
C GLU A 67 13.43 4.60 12.25
N ILE A 68 12.35 5.08 11.61
CA ILE A 68 11.32 4.21 11.03
C ILE A 68 11.92 3.32 9.94
N PHE A 69 12.84 3.80 9.10
CA PHE A 69 13.50 2.95 8.10
C PHE A 69 14.48 1.95 8.73
N GLU A 70 15.13 2.33 9.83
CA GLU A 70 16.03 1.46 10.58
C GLU A 70 15.24 0.31 11.22
N GLU A 71 14.02 0.58 11.68
CA GLU A 71 13.13 -0.42 12.26
C GLU A 71 12.42 -1.28 11.21
N VAL A 72 11.93 -0.66 10.12
CA VAL A 72 11.06 -1.34 9.15
C VAL A 72 11.75 -1.88 7.91
N GLY A 73 12.96 -1.41 7.63
CA GLY A 73 13.65 -1.64 6.37
C GLY A 73 13.18 -0.73 5.24
N TYR A 74 13.93 -0.74 4.15
CA TYR A 74 13.74 0.14 2.98
C TYR A 74 12.71 -0.42 1.99
N PHE A 75 12.62 0.17 0.80
CA PHE A 75 11.84 -0.40 -0.30
C PHE A 75 12.40 -1.76 -0.71
N ASP A 76 11.52 -2.68 -1.09
CA ASP A 76 11.95 -3.95 -1.68
C ASP A 76 12.23 -3.75 -3.17
N GLU A 77 13.52 -3.68 -3.52
CA GLU A 77 13.98 -3.45 -4.90
C GLU A 77 13.66 -4.62 -5.84
N ASN A 78 13.26 -5.79 -5.31
CA ASN A 78 12.80 -6.92 -6.11
C ASN A 78 11.34 -6.75 -6.59
N LEU A 79 10.62 -5.74 -6.10
CA LEU A 79 9.26 -5.41 -6.56
C LEU A 79 9.32 -4.34 -7.66
N PRO A 80 9.04 -4.69 -8.93
CA PRO A 80 9.09 -3.70 -10.01
C PRO A 80 7.92 -2.71 -9.98
N VAL A 81 6.87 -3.03 -9.22
CA VAL A 81 5.73 -2.17 -8.85
C VAL A 81 5.19 -2.61 -7.50
N CYS A 82 4.46 -1.72 -6.81
CA CYS A 82 3.87 -1.97 -5.49
C CYS A 82 4.92 -2.13 -4.37
N GLU A 83 6.13 -1.63 -4.60
CA GLU A 83 7.17 -1.42 -3.59
C GLU A 83 6.70 -0.47 -2.48
N ASP A 84 5.89 0.53 -2.84
CA ASP A 84 5.26 1.45 -1.90
C ASP A 84 4.22 0.75 -1.02
N TYR A 85 3.41 -0.12 -1.61
CA TYR A 85 2.42 -0.93 -0.91
C TYR A 85 3.07 -1.85 0.13
N ASP A 86 4.16 -2.55 -0.22
CA ASP A 86 4.94 -3.36 0.73
C ASP A 86 5.44 -2.53 1.92
N LEU A 87 6.06 -1.39 1.65
CA LEU A 87 6.58 -0.49 2.68
C LEU A 87 5.48 0.03 3.61
N TRP A 88 4.35 0.48 3.05
CA TRP A 88 3.27 1.02 3.87
C TRP A 88 2.57 -0.04 4.72
N LEU A 89 2.50 -1.30 4.26
CA LEU A 89 2.01 -2.39 5.10
C LEU A 89 2.93 -2.63 6.31
N ARG A 90 4.25 -2.68 6.09
CA ARG A 90 5.22 -2.86 7.18
C ARG A 90 5.20 -1.72 8.19
N ILE A 91 5.08 -0.48 7.73
CA ILE A 91 4.98 0.70 8.61
C ILE A 91 3.65 0.71 9.36
N ALA A 92 2.52 0.54 8.67
CA ALA A 92 1.19 0.63 9.28
C ALA A 92 0.90 -0.52 10.26
N ALA A 93 1.62 -1.64 10.16
CA ALA A 93 1.55 -2.74 11.12
C ALA A 93 2.15 -2.39 12.49
N ARG A 94 3.16 -1.50 12.53
CA ARG A 94 3.93 -1.20 13.75
C ARG A 94 3.79 0.22 14.27
N HIS A 95 3.36 1.15 13.43
CA HIS A 95 3.24 2.54 13.80
C HIS A 95 1.89 3.15 13.42
N PRO A 96 1.34 4.04 14.26
CA PRO A 96 0.26 4.91 13.84
C PRO A 96 0.79 5.91 12.80
N ILE A 97 -0.01 6.16 11.77
CA ILE A 97 0.31 7.10 10.70
C ILE A 97 -0.61 8.31 10.82
N PHE A 98 -0.04 9.52 10.94
CA PHE A 98 -0.84 10.73 11.11
C PHE A 98 -1.19 11.36 9.76
N PHE A 99 -2.47 11.39 9.44
CA PHE A 99 -2.98 12.08 8.25
C PHE A 99 -3.19 13.57 8.52
N ILE A 100 -2.59 14.41 7.67
CA ILE A 100 -2.83 15.85 7.63
C ILE A 100 -3.82 16.11 6.50
N ASP A 101 -5.02 16.58 6.84
CA ASP A 101 -6.11 16.88 5.91
C ASP A 101 -5.87 18.18 5.13
N GLU A 102 -4.75 18.23 4.42
CA GLU A 102 -4.37 19.32 3.53
C GLU A 102 -3.81 18.77 2.22
N LYS A 103 -4.24 19.37 1.11
CA LYS A 103 -3.78 19.00 -0.23
C LYS A 103 -2.43 19.66 -0.53
N LEU A 104 -1.34 18.98 -0.13
CA LEU A 104 0.03 19.55 -0.15
C LEU A 104 0.92 18.97 -1.27
N ILE A 105 0.39 18.03 -2.05
CA ILE A 105 1.06 17.49 -3.23
C ILE A 105 0.13 17.45 -4.44
N VAL A 106 0.73 17.30 -5.62
CA VAL A 106 0.03 17.07 -6.88
C VAL A 106 0.43 15.71 -7.42
N LYS A 107 -0.52 14.77 -7.45
CA LYS A 107 -0.34 13.46 -8.07
C LYS A 107 -0.70 13.55 -9.54
N ARG A 108 0.30 13.37 -10.41
CA ARG A 108 0.11 13.37 -11.86
C ARG A 108 0.00 11.94 -12.37
N GLY A 109 -0.91 11.72 -13.31
CA GLY A 109 -1.10 10.43 -13.94
C GLY A 109 -1.62 10.54 -15.38
N GLY A 110 -1.68 9.40 -16.05
CA GLY A 110 -2.04 9.28 -17.45
C GLY A 110 -0.88 9.50 -18.42
N HIS A 111 0.37 9.47 -17.92
CA HIS A 111 1.58 9.44 -18.74
C HIS A 111 1.80 8.04 -19.33
N ASN A 112 2.52 7.96 -20.46
CA ASN A 112 2.74 6.70 -21.19
C ASN A 112 3.63 5.72 -20.41
N ASP A 113 4.56 6.25 -19.61
CA ASP A 113 5.50 5.55 -18.75
C ASP A 113 4.94 5.24 -17.35
N GLN A 114 3.63 5.42 -17.12
CA GLN A 114 3.03 5.20 -15.82
C GLN A 114 3.21 3.75 -15.36
N LEU A 115 4.01 3.55 -14.30
CA LEU A 115 4.38 2.25 -13.75
C LEU A 115 3.19 1.32 -13.49
N SER A 116 2.07 1.88 -13.01
CA SER A 116 0.87 1.08 -12.71
C SER A 116 0.21 0.46 -13.94
N HIS A 117 0.60 0.86 -15.16
CA HIS A 117 0.15 0.27 -16.43
C HIS A 117 1.24 -0.61 -17.09
N ARG A 118 2.44 -0.68 -16.51
CA ARG A 118 3.58 -1.42 -17.08
C ARG A 118 3.35 -2.93 -17.07
N PHE A 119 2.64 -3.43 -16.05
CA PHE A 119 2.38 -4.85 -15.89
C PHE A 119 0.87 -5.14 -15.86
N TRP A 120 0.50 -6.31 -16.39
CA TRP A 120 -0.85 -6.82 -16.23
C TRP A 120 -1.04 -7.34 -14.79
N GLY A 121 -2.12 -6.88 -14.15
CA GLY A 121 -2.56 -7.39 -12.85
C GLY A 121 -1.61 -7.05 -11.71
N ASN A 122 -1.51 -5.77 -11.31
CA ASN A 122 -0.66 -5.34 -10.18
C ASN A 122 -0.95 -6.09 -8.87
N ASP A 123 -2.14 -6.66 -8.72
CA ASP A 123 -2.47 -7.51 -7.57
C ASP A 123 -1.56 -8.75 -7.46
N ARG A 124 -0.91 -9.20 -8.54
CA ARG A 124 0.13 -10.24 -8.47
C ARG A 124 1.27 -9.84 -7.53
N PHE A 125 1.71 -8.59 -7.61
CA PHE A 125 2.77 -8.03 -6.75
C PHE A 125 2.25 -7.74 -5.35
N ARG A 126 1.00 -7.30 -5.21
CA ARG A 126 0.38 -7.14 -3.88
C ARG A 126 0.21 -8.47 -3.14
N VAL A 127 -0.15 -9.54 -3.84
CA VAL A 127 -0.21 -10.88 -3.24
C VAL A 127 1.17 -11.33 -2.77
N LYS A 128 2.24 -11.07 -3.54
CA LYS A 128 3.62 -11.32 -3.09
C LYS A 128 3.97 -10.53 -1.83
N ALA A 129 3.67 -9.23 -1.78
CA ALA A 129 3.89 -8.40 -0.60
C ALA A 129 3.08 -8.87 0.61
N LEU A 130 1.83 -9.31 0.41
CA LEU A 130 1.00 -9.88 1.47
C LEU A 130 1.55 -11.21 1.98
N GLU A 131 1.96 -12.13 1.10
CA GLU A 131 2.58 -13.39 1.50
C GLU A 131 3.83 -13.15 2.35
N LYS A 132 4.70 -12.23 1.91
CA LYS A 132 5.91 -11.81 2.61
C LYS A 132 5.60 -11.30 4.03
N ILE A 133 4.76 -10.28 4.17
CA ILE A 133 4.48 -9.72 5.50
C ILE A 133 3.76 -10.71 6.43
N ILE A 134 2.99 -11.66 5.90
CA ILE A 134 2.37 -12.74 6.68
C ILE A 134 3.43 -13.72 7.20
N SER A 135 4.49 -13.99 6.41
CA SER A 135 5.60 -14.87 6.81
C SER A 135 6.64 -14.20 7.71
N ASP A 136 6.81 -12.88 7.63
CA ASP A 136 7.85 -12.13 8.35
C ASP A 136 7.66 -12.15 9.88
N GLY A 137 6.51 -12.59 10.38
CA GLY A 137 6.24 -12.74 11.82
C GLY A 137 6.00 -11.43 12.58
N ILE A 138 5.95 -10.29 11.88
CA ILE A 138 5.76 -8.98 12.50
C ILE A 138 4.30 -8.63 12.84
N LEU A 139 3.35 -9.38 12.28
CA LEU A 139 1.92 -9.10 12.43
C LEU A 139 1.36 -9.73 13.70
N ASP A 140 0.53 -8.98 14.43
CA ASP A 140 -0.31 -9.57 15.48
C ASP A 140 -1.37 -10.52 14.88
N LYS A 141 -2.05 -11.30 15.73
CA LYS A 141 -3.06 -12.28 15.28
C LYS A 141 -4.19 -11.64 14.45
N SER A 142 -4.65 -10.45 14.82
CA SER A 142 -5.73 -9.74 14.14
C SER A 142 -5.26 -9.22 12.78
N GLN A 143 -4.10 -8.58 12.73
CA GLN A 143 -3.47 -8.09 11.50
C GLN A 143 -3.18 -9.25 10.53
N LYS A 144 -2.63 -10.37 11.04
CA LYS A 144 -2.34 -11.56 10.25
C LYS A 144 -3.61 -12.12 9.60
N ASN A 145 -4.70 -12.25 10.37
CA ASN A 145 -5.98 -12.73 9.84
C ASN A 145 -6.53 -11.79 8.75
N LEU A 146 -6.46 -10.48 8.95
CA LEU A 146 -6.89 -9.49 7.94
C LEU A 146 -6.04 -9.57 6.66
N ALA A 147 -4.72 -9.72 6.80
CA ALA A 147 -3.81 -9.86 5.66
C ALA A 147 -4.09 -11.15 4.88
N ILE A 148 -4.32 -12.28 5.57
CA ILE A 148 -4.68 -13.55 4.95
C ILE A 148 -6.01 -13.43 4.18
N GLN A 149 -7.02 -12.79 4.76
CA GLN A 149 -8.31 -12.58 4.09
C GLN A 149 -8.16 -11.75 2.81
N GLU A 150 -7.37 -10.67 2.84
CA GLU A 150 -7.13 -9.86 1.63
C GLU A 150 -6.27 -10.62 0.61
N LEU A 151 -5.30 -11.43 1.03
CA LEU A 151 -4.52 -12.32 0.15
C LEU A 151 -5.44 -13.30 -0.58
N ILE A 152 -6.30 -14.02 0.15
CA ILE A 152 -7.25 -14.98 -0.43
C ILE A 152 -8.18 -14.29 -1.43
N LYS A 153 -8.70 -13.11 -1.07
CA LYS A 153 -9.58 -12.33 -1.95
C LYS A 153 -8.88 -11.94 -3.25
N LYS A 154 -7.66 -11.38 -3.17
CA LYS A 154 -6.88 -11.01 -4.36
C LYS A 154 -6.48 -12.24 -5.19
N GLY A 155 -6.03 -13.30 -4.52
CA GLY A 155 -5.71 -14.59 -5.14
C GLY A 155 -6.89 -15.15 -5.91
N THR A 156 -8.09 -15.15 -5.33
CA THR A 156 -9.31 -15.63 -6.00
C THR A 156 -9.63 -14.86 -7.28
N ILE A 157 -9.44 -13.53 -7.27
CA ILE A 157 -9.63 -12.69 -8.47
C ILE A 157 -8.59 -13.03 -9.54
N LEU A 158 -7.34 -13.23 -9.13
CA LEU A 158 -6.24 -13.60 -10.05
C LEU A 158 -6.45 -14.99 -10.64
N GLU A 159 -6.75 -16.01 -9.83
CA GLU A 159 -7.05 -17.37 -10.28
C GLU A 159 -8.13 -17.35 -11.36
N LYS A 160 -9.30 -16.77 -11.08
CA LYS A 160 -10.41 -16.67 -12.05
C LYS A 160 -9.98 -15.92 -13.30
N GLY A 161 -9.19 -14.86 -13.15
CA GLY A 161 -8.65 -14.07 -14.25
C GLY A 161 -7.71 -14.86 -15.16
N PHE A 162 -6.84 -15.70 -14.59
CA PHE A 162 -5.93 -16.56 -15.32
C PHE A 162 -6.65 -17.72 -16.00
N ARG A 163 -7.58 -18.41 -15.31
CA ARG A 163 -8.43 -19.45 -15.92
C ARG A 163 -9.19 -18.94 -17.14
N LYS A 164 -9.82 -17.76 -17.03
CA LYS A 164 -10.55 -17.13 -18.16
C LYS A 164 -9.66 -16.86 -19.38
N ARG A 165 -8.34 -16.73 -19.20
CA ARG A 165 -7.37 -16.45 -20.27
C ARG A 165 -6.64 -17.71 -20.76
N GLY A 166 -7.05 -18.91 -20.33
CA GLY A 166 -6.39 -20.17 -20.68
C GLY A 166 -5.02 -20.37 -20.02
N LYS A 167 -4.70 -19.57 -19.00
CA LYS A 167 -3.42 -19.61 -18.27
C LYS A 167 -3.55 -20.50 -17.03
N MET A 168 -3.53 -21.81 -17.27
CA MET A 168 -3.85 -22.80 -16.24
C MET A 168 -2.77 -22.92 -15.17
N GLU A 169 -1.48 -22.88 -15.54
CA GLU A 169 -0.37 -22.94 -14.58
C GLU A 169 -0.44 -21.80 -13.55
N GLU A 170 -0.62 -20.55 -13.99
CA GLU A 170 -0.74 -19.44 -13.06
C GLU A 170 -2.03 -19.51 -12.24
N ALA A 171 -3.12 -20.00 -12.82
CA ALA A 171 -4.37 -20.21 -12.08
C ALA A 171 -4.19 -21.23 -10.95
N ASP A 172 -3.56 -22.36 -11.24
CA ASP A 172 -3.34 -23.43 -10.28
C ASP A 172 -2.35 -23.01 -9.18
N TYR A 173 -1.34 -22.18 -9.51
CA TYR A 173 -0.51 -21.51 -8.51
C TYR A 173 -1.36 -20.72 -7.50
N TYR A 174 -2.27 -19.86 -7.97
CA TYR A 174 -3.12 -19.08 -7.06
C TYR A 174 -4.12 -19.96 -6.32
N HIS A 175 -4.61 -21.04 -6.93
CA HIS A 175 -5.49 -22.01 -6.29
C HIS A 175 -4.82 -22.65 -5.07
N GLU A 176 -3.62 -23.19 -5.24
CA GLU A 176 -2.85 -23.82 -4.14
C GLU A 176 -2.44 -22.79 -3.09
N LEU A 177 -2.08 -21.57 -3.50
CA LEU A 177 -1.79 -20.47 -2.57
C LEU A 177 -3.01 -20.14 -1.68
N ILE A 178 -4.20 -20.04 -2.28
CA ILE A 178 -5.45 -19.79 -1.54
C ILE A 178 -5.72 -20.94 -0.57
N LYS A 179 -5.59 -22.19 -1.02
CA LYS A 179 -5.81 -23.39 -0.20
C LYS A 179 -4.86 -23.43 1.00
N LYS A 180 -3.56 -23.18 0.79
CA LYS A 180 -2.56 -23.03 1.85
C LYS A 180 -3.01 -21.98 2.87
N TYR A 181 -3.37 -20.78 2.43
CA TYR A 181 -3.66 -19.70 3.37
C TYR A 181 -5.01 -19.81 4.08
N ARG A 182 -5.99 -20.49 3.48
CA ARG A 182 -7.25 -20.84 4.14
C ARG A 182 -7.06 -21.74 5.36
N SER A 183 -6.00 -22.55 5.40
CA SER A 183 -5.75 -23.43 6.55
C SER A 183 -5.30 -22.70 7.83
N TYR A 184 -4.92 -21.42 7.73
CA TYR A 184 -4.48 -20.61 8.87
C TYR A 184 -5.60 -19.79 9.54
N ILE A 185 -6.81 -19.77 8.98
CA ILE A 185 -7.97 -19.01 9.48
C ILE A 185 -9.18 -19.92 9.69
#